data_AF-A0A3D0WGF7-F1
#
_entry.id   AF-A0A3D0WGF7-F1
#
_cell.length_a   1.000
_cell.length_b   1.000
_cell.length_c   1.000
_cell.angle_alpha   90.00
_cell.angle_beta   90.00
_cell.angle_gamma   90.00
#
_symmetry.space_group_name_H-M   'P 1'
#
loop_
_entity.id
_entity.type
_entity.pdbx_description
1 polymer ?
#
loop_
_entity_poly.entity_id
_entity_poly.type
_entity_poly.pdbx_seq_one_letter_code
_entity_poly.pdbx_strand_id
1 'polypeptide(L)' 'MGDLINLNRARKAKAKAARTAIADANRLRFGRTKAEKDAAAIDKARAERLLTGAKREEAE' A
#
# COMPACT_ATOMS: atom_id res chain seq x y z
N MET A 1 26.02 36.04 13.25
CA MET A 1 26.14 35.00 12.20
C MET A 1 24.75 34.46 11.94
N GLY A 2 24.19 34.73 10.76
CA GLY A 2 22.86 34.23 10.39
C GLY A 2 23.01 32.93 9.61
N ASP A 3 22.36 31.87 10.08
CA ASP A 3 22.34 30.60 9.35
C ASP A 3 21.59 30.77 8.02
N LEU A 4 22.28 30.51 6.91
CA LEU A 4 21.68 30.52 5.59
C LEU A 4 20.92 29.22 5.37
N ILE A 5 19.65 29.18 5.78
CA ILE A 5 18.82 27.99 5.68
C ILE A 5 18.16 27.92 4.29
N ASN A 6 18.33 26.79 3.61
CA ASN A 6 17.65 26.54 2.34
C ASN A 6 16.15 26.23 2.59
N LEU A 7 15.31 27.22 2.34
CA LEU A 7 13.85 27.13 2.51
C LEU A 7 13.20 26.02 1.68
N ASN A 8 13.77 25.66 0.53
CA ASN A 8 13.23 24.57 -0.30
C ASN A 8 13.44 23.21 0.38
N ARG A 9 14.59 22.99 1.02
CA ARG A 9 14.83 21.76 1.81
C ARG A 9 13.90 21.70 3.01
N ALA A 10 13.68 22.83 3.70
CA ALA A 10 12.75 22.91 4.82
C ALA A 10 11.30 22.59 4.40
N ARG A 11 10.82 23.16 3.29
CA ARG A 11 9.49 22.87 2.73
C ARG A 11 9.34 21.40 2.33
N LYS A 12 10.36 20.82 1.68
CA LYS A 12 10.37 19.39 1.30
C LYS A 12 10.33 18.49 2.52
N ALA A 13 11.07 18.82 3.58
CA ALA A 13 11.06 18.07 4.83
C ALA A 13 9.66 18.10 5.48
N LYS A 14 9.03 19.28 5.56
CA LYS A 14 7.66 19.43 6.06
C LYS A 14 6.65 18.62 5.24
N ALA A 15 6.75 18.67 3.92
CA ALA A 15 5.88 17.89 3.03
C ALA A 15 6.08 16.37 3.22
N LYS A 16 7.32 15.91 3.42
CA LYS A 16 7.62 14.51 3.71
C LYS A 16 7.01 14.07 5.05
N ALA A 17 7.15 14.88 6.10
CA ALA A 17 6.57 14.61 7.42
C ALA A 17 5.03 14.57 7.39
N ALA A 18 4.38 15.47 6.65
CA ALA A 18 2.94 15.45 6.47
C ALA A 18 2.47 14.15 5.77
N ARG A 19 3.19 13.71 4.73
CA ARG A 19 2.89 12.45 4.03
C ARG A 19 3.05 11.23 4.93
N THR A 20 4.08 11.18 5.78
CA THR A 20 4.26 10.06 6.72
C THR A 20 3.14 10.02 7.76
N ALA A 21 2.74 11.16 8.33
CA ALA A 21 1.63 11.22 9.28
C ALA A 21 0.30 10.75 8.67
N ILE A 22 0.02 11.12 7.41
CA ILE A 22 -1.16 10.62 6.69
C ILE A 22 -1.07 9.11 6.46
N ALA A 23 0.11 8.60 6.09
CA ALA A 23 0.31 7.17 5.92
C ALA A 23 0.08 6.40 7.23
N ASP A 24 0.55 6.90 8.36
CA ASP A 24 0.33 6.31 9.68
C ASP A 24 -1.15 6.34 10.08
N ALA A 25 -1.83 7.47 9.87
CA ALA A 25 -3.26 7.57 10.09
C ALA A 25 -4.07 6.59 9.23
N ASN A 26 -3.65 6.37 7.97
CA ASN A 26 -4.29 5.40 7.07
C ASN A 26 -4.00 3.96 7.51
N ARG A 27 -2.80 3.65 8.02
CA ARG A 27 -2.50 2.33 8.62
C ARG A 27 -3.41 2.05 9.80
N LEU A 28 -3.60 3.02 10.69
CA LEU A 28 -4.50 2.89 11.84
C LEU A 28 -5.97 2.77 11.42
N ARG A 29 -6.43 3.60 10.48
CA ARG A 29 -7.84 3.64 10.05
C ARG A 29 -8.27 2.41 9.26
N PHE A 30 -7.44 1.98 8.32
CA PHE A 30 -7.82 0.92 7.38
C PHE A 30 -7.24 -0.45 7.77
N GLY A 31 -6.32 -0.49 8.75
CA GLY A 31 -5.74 -1.71 9.30
C GLY A 31 -4.87 -2.52 8.33
N ARG A 32 -4.90 -2.21 7.03
CA ARG A 32 -4.12 -2.90 6.00
C ARG A 32 -3.35 -1.94 5.11
N THR A 33 -2.07 -2.21 4.92
CA THR A 33 -1.24 -1.47 3.98
C THR A 33 -1.58 -1.81 2.53
N LYS A 34 -1.17 -0.96 1.58
CA LYS A 34 -1.34 -1.27 0.14
C LYS A 34 -0.64 -2.59 -0.22
N ALA A 35 0.56 -2.81 0.31
CA ALA A 35 1.32 -4.04 0.08
C ALA A 35 0.57 -5.30 0.56
N GLU A 36 -0.06 -5.25 1.73
CA GLU A 36 -0.88 -6.36 2.23
C GLU A 36 -2.13 -6.60 1.38
N LYS A 37 -2.78 -5.53 0.90
CA LYS A 37 -3.91 -5.65 -0.02
C LYS A 37 -3.50 -6.30 -1.34
N ASP A 38 -2.36 -5.88 -1.89
CA ASP A 38 -1.83 -6.40 -3.15
C ASP A 38 -1.44 -7.88 -2.99
N ALA A 39 -0.79 -8.26 -1.88
CA ALA A 39 -0.49 -9.65 -1.56
C ALA A 39 -1.75 -10.51 -1.44
N ALA A 40 -2.75 -10.04 -0.69
CA ALA A 40 -4.04 -10.74 -0.55
C ALA A 40 -4.77 -10.90 -1.90
N ALA A 41 -4.69 -9.90 -2.78
CA ALA A 41 -5.27 -9.99 -4.12
C ALA A 41 -4.57 -11.05 -4.99
N ILE A 42 -3.24 -11.13 -4.91
CA ILE A 42 -2.45 -12.16 -5.61
C ILE A 42 -2.81 -13.55 -5.09
N ASP A 43 -2.88 -13.73 -3.78
CA ASP A 43 -3.23 -15.03 -3.18
C ASP A 43 -4.65 -15.46 -3.54
N LYS A 44 -5.60 -14.52 -3.53
CA LYS A 44 -6.97 -14.77 -4.00
C LYS A 44 -6.99 -15.18 -5.47
N ALA A 45 -6.28 -14.47 -6.34
CA ALA A 45 -6.20 -14.81 -7.75
C ALA A 45 -5.56 -16.19 -7.99
N ARG A 46 -4.56 -16.57 -7.18
CA ARG A 46 -3.97 -17.93 -7.21
C ARG A 46 -4.99 -18.98 -6.80
N ALA A 47 -5.71 -18.76 -5.70
CA ALA A 47 -6.74 -19.66 -5.23
C ALA A 47 -7.88 -19.83 -6.25
N GLU A 48 -8.33 -18.73 -6.87
CA GLU A 48 -9.34 -18.77 -7.94
C GLU A 48 -8.86 -19.55 -9.15
N ARG A 49 -7.60 -19.38 -9.58
CA ARG A 49 -7.01 -20.15 -10.69
C ARG A 49 -6.91 -21.63 -10.37
N LEU A 50 -6.47 -21.98 -9.15
CA LEU A 50 -6.41 -23.37 -8.70
C LEU A 50 -7.80 -24.00 -8.68
N LEU A 51 -8.80 -23.29 -8.15
CA LEU A 51 -10.18 -23.75 -8.11
C LEU A 51 -10.73 -23.93 -9.53
N THR A 52 -10.48 -22.98 -10.42
CA THR A 52 -10.95 -23.03 -11.82
C THR A 52 -10.28 -24.16 -12.58
N GLY A 53 -8.97 -24.36 -12.42
CA GLY A 53 -8.25 -25.48 -13.04
C GLY A 53 -8.61 -26.85 -12.43
N ALA A 54 -9.04 -26.88 -11.17
CA ALA A 54 -9.50 -28.10 -10.50
C ALA A 54 -10.98 -28.40 -10.76
N LYS A 55 -11.76 -27.46 -11.30
CA LYS A 55 -13.11 -27.75 -11.79
C LYS A 55 -12.98 -28.69 -12.98
N ARG A 56 -13.30 -29.96 -12.76
CA ARG A 56 -13.71 -30.85 -13.85
C ARG A 56 -15.05 -30.31 -14.33
N GLU A 57 -15.13 -29.93 -15.60
CA GLU A 57 -16.42 -29.73 -16.22
C GLU A 57 -17.17 -31.05 -16.04
N GLU A 58 -18.22 -31.05 -15.22
CA GLU A 58 -19.16 -32.16 -15.22
C GLU A 58 -19.66 -32.25 -16.67
N ALA A 59 -19.27 -33.35 -17.31
CA ALA A 59 -19.66 -33.66 -18.67
C ALA A 59 -21.19 -33.60 -18.76
N GLU A 60 -21.69 -32.66 -19.55
CA GLU A 60 -23.02 -32.74 -20.15
C GLU A 60 -22.98 -33.73 -21.32
#